data_AF-A0AAD3XPK5-F1
#
_entry.id   AF-A0AAD3XPK5-F1
#
_cell.length_a   1.000
_cell.length_b   1.000
_cell.length_c   1.000
_cell.angle_alpha   90.00
_cell.angle_beta   90.00
_cell.angle_gamma   90.00
#
_symmetry.space_group_name_H-M   'P 1'
#
loop_
_entity.id
_entity.type
_entity.pdbx_description
1 polymer ?
#
loop_
_entity_poly.entity_id
_entity_poly.type
_entity_poly.pdbx_seq_one_letter_code
_entity_poly.pdbx_strand_id
1 'polypeptide(L)'
;MANLAAWEPGHCRFRFRHPWQQYLKIGTLTRQCAYRVDALNSCLNSTVEASQAAKHITQSACMKLSSETGKALKELSVGMKKMRRSPSANAHIDLSKAAAQELKSLLGSAFWGDLNLLEVLPCATVASLLIDIATCAENIAEAVHELASLADFKSADGVVTSEKPPAEELPAKLQVTDVNDQSRPEHAVVVIS
;
A
#
# COMPACT_ATOMS: atom_id res chain seq x y z
N MET A 1 -13.29 19.48 -8.05
CA MET A 1 -14.46 18.67 -8.45
C MET A 1 -14.19 17.23 -8.01
N ALA A 2 -15.06 16.64 -7.18
CA ALA A 2 -15.30 15.19 -6.96
C ALA A 2 -15.65 14.90 -5.49
N ASN A 3 -16.87 15.24 -5.08
CA ASN A 3 -17.50 14.67 -3.86
C ASN A 3 -18.55 13.61 -4.23
N LEU A 4 -18.34 12.92 -5.37
CA LEU A 4 -19.31 11.96 -5.91
C LEU A 4 -19.26 10.60 -5.19
N ALA A 5 -18.14 10.27 -4.53
CA ALA A 5 -17.97 9.00 -3.83
C ALA A 5 -18.65 8.95 -2.44
N ALA A 6 -19.02 10.10 -1.86
CA ALA A 6 -19.67 10.14 -0.55
C ALA A 6 -21.07 9.51 -0.54
N TRP A 7 -21.72 9.42 -1.70
CA TRP A 7 -23.06 8.86 -1.88
C TRP A 7 -23.09 7.36 -2.13
N GLU A 8 -21.93 6.70 -2.32
CA GLU A 8 -21.91 5.28 -2.62
C GLU A 8 -22.40 4.47 -1.40
N PRO A 9 -23.48 3.68 -1.52
CA PRO A 9 -23.84 2.74 -0.48
C PRO A 9 -22.68 1.77 -0.26
N GLY A 10 -22.44 1.40 1.00
CA GLY A 10 -21.26 0.57 1.34
C GLY A 10 -21.19 -0.68 0.47
N HIS A 11 -20.06 -0.88 -0.21
CA HIS A 11 -19.82 -2.00 -1.12
C HIS A 11 -18.56 -2.79 -0.74
N CYS A 12 -18.67 -4.11 -0.79
CA CYS A 12 -17.59 -5.05 -0.50
C CYS A 12 -16.86 -4.74 0.84
N ARG A 13 -15.54 -4.51 0.79
CA ARG A 13 -14.72 -4.22 1.97
C ARG A 13 -14.88 -2.78 2.47
N PHE A 14 -15.52 -1.92 1.66
CA PHE A 14 -15.72 -0.50 1.95
C PHE A 14 -17.11 -0.29 2.55
N ARG A 15 -17.20 -0.28 3.88
CA ARG A 15 -18.46 -0.03 4.60
C ARG A 15 -18.91 1.43 4.47
N PHE A 16 -20.14 1.71 4.92
CA PHE A 16 -20.63 3.08 5.07
C PHE A 16 -19.68 3.95 5.91
N ARG A 17 -19.59 5.25 5.60
CA ARG A 17 -18.69 6.23 6.24
C ARG A 17 -17.19 5.97 6.04
N HIS A 18 -16.81 5.37 4.91
CA HIS A 18 -15.40 5.23 4.56
C HIS A 18 -14.69 6.59 4.40
N PRO A 19 -13.41 6.72 4.79
CA PRO A 19 -12.64 7.96 4.67
C PRO A 19 -12.25 8.30 3.23
N TRP A 20 -13.24 8.59 2.38
CA TRP A 20 -13.06 8.86 0.94
C TRP A 20 -12.09 9.99 0.62
N GLN A 21 -12.06 11.04 1.45
CA GLN A 21 -11.12 12.15 1.30
C GLN A 21 -9.66 11.67 1.32
N GLN A 22 -9.37 10.64 2.11
CA GLN A 22 -8.03 10.10 2.21
C GLN A 22 -7.63 9.30 0.96
N TYR A 23 -8.57 8.60 0.34
CA TYR A 23 -8.32 7.96 -0.96
C TYR A 23 -8.05 8.98 -2.07
N LEU A 24 -8.77 10.12 -2.06
CA LEU A 24 -8.52 11.21 -2.99
C LEU A 24 -7.14 11.85 -2.78
N LYS A 25 -6.73 12.05 -1.52
CA LYS A 25 -5.37 12.52 -1.16
C LYS A 25 -4.31 11.56 -1.70
N ILE A 26 -4.45 10.26 -1.43
CA ILE A 26 -3.53 9.23 -1.93
C ILE A 26 -3.48 9.26 -3.47
N GLY A 27 -4.64 9.27 -4.14
CA GLY A 27 -4.69 9.31 -5.61
C GLY A 27 -4.02 10.54 -6.21
N THR A 28 -4.16 11.71 -5.57
CA THR A 28 -3.48 12.95 -5.99
C THR A 28 -1.96 12.81 -5.87
N LEU A 29 -1.47 12.31 -4.72
CA LEU A 29 -0.04 12.05 -4.51
C LEU A 29 0.49 11.01 -5.50
N THR A 30 -0.25 9.92 -5.73
CA THR A 30 0.12 8.89 -6.72
C THR A 30 0.24 9.47 -8.13
N ARG A 31 -0.67 10.35 -8.54
CA ARG A 31 -0.60 11.02 -9.85
C ARG A 31 0.63 11.92 -9.95
N GLN A 32 0.93 12.68 -8.91
CA GLN A 32 2.14 13.50 -8.84
C GLN A 32 3.42 12.64 -8.87
N CYS A 33 3.40 11.45 -8.27
CA CYS A 33 4.48 10.47 -8.36
C CYS A 33 4.67 10.01 -9.81
N ALA A 34 3.57 9.64 -10.47
CA ALA A 34 3.59 9.14 -11.84
C ALA A 34 4.19 10.15 -12.82
N TYR A 35 3.88 11.44 -12.68
CA TYR A 35 4.51 12.49 -13.51
C TYR A 35 6.03 12.58 -13.33
N ARG A 36 6.54 12.36 -12.11
CA ARG A 36 7.99 12.33 -11.85
C ARG A 36 8.65 11.09 -12.43
N VAL A 37 7.98 9.95 -12.36
CA VAL A 37 8.42 8.70 -13.02
C VAL A 37 8.45 8.88 -14.54
N ASP A 38 7.45 9.56 -15.11
CA ASP A 38 7.40 9.85 -16.54
C ASP A 38 8.50 10.83 -16.99
N ALA A 39 8.78 11.86 -16.17
CA ALA A 39 9.92 12.74 -16.38
C ALA A 39 11.25 11.99 -16.32
N LEU A 40 11.43 11.09 -15.34
CA LEU A 40 12.61 10.22 -15.23
C LEU A 40 12.74 9.33 -16.47
N ASN A 41 11.66 8.69 -16.89
CA ASN A 41 11.64 7.85 -18.08
C ASN A 41 12.01 8.67 -19.34
N SER A 42 11.51 9.89 -19.45
CA SER A 42 11.86 10.81 -20.54
C SER A 42 13.36 11.14 -20.53
N CYS A 43 13.93 11.44 -19.35
CA CYS A 43 15.37 11.71 -19.19
C CYS A 43 16.24 10.49 -19.54
N LEU A 44 15.81 9.27 -19.19
CA LEU A 44 16.55 8.05 -19.51
C LEU A 44 16.51 7.69 -21.00
N ASN A 45 15.42 8.03 -21.69
CA ASN A 45 15.24 7.75 -23.12
C ASN A 45 15.78 8.86 -24.04
N SER A 46 15.91 10.09 -23.55
CA SER A 46 16.72 11.09 -24.25
C SER A 46 18.18 10.65 -24.23
N THR A 47 18.90 10.77 -25.35
CA THR A 47 20.32 10.45 -25.42
C THR A 47 21.10 11.43 -24.57
N VAL A 48 21.29 11.11 -23.29
CA VAL A 48 22.00 11.99 -22.37
C VAL A 48 23.41 11.48 -22.18
N GLU A 49 24.36 12.18 -22.80
CA GLU A 49 25.81 11.98 -22.65
C GLU A 49 26.26 12.42 -21.25
N ALA A 50 26.02 11.54 -20.28
CA ALA A 50 26.51 11.66 -18.91
C ALA A 50 27.91 11.07 -18.76
N SER A 51 28.77 11.72 -17.96
CA SER A 51 30.10 11.21 -17.61
C SER A 51 30.02 9.80 -17.01
N GLN A 52 30.84 8.87 -17.53
CA GLN A 52 30.88 7.48 -17.08
C GLN A 52 31.31 7.36 -15.61
N ALA A 53 32.20 8.25 -15.15
CA ALA A 53 32.63 8.31 -13.76
C ALA A 53 31.45 8.67 -12.83
N ALA A 54 30.67 9.69 -13.19
CA ALA A 54 29.50 10.12 -12.44
C ALA A 54 28.41 9.02 -12.38
N LYS A 55 28.19 8.31 -13.50
CA LYS A 55 27.29 7.14 -13.54
C LYS A 55 27.75 6.08 -12.54
N HIS A 56 29.02 5.66 -12.60
CA HIS A 56 29.54 4.60 -11.74
C HIS A 56 29.43 4.95 -10.24
N ILE A 57 29.73 6.20 -9.86
CA ILE A 57 29.62 6.67 -8.46
C ILE A 57 28.18 6.55 -7.95
N THR A 58 27.21 6.96 -8.75
CA THR A 58 25.81 7.07 -8.31
C THR A 58 24.99 5.80 -8.57
N GLN A 59 25.45 4.89 -9.44
CA GLN A 59 24.68 3.74 -9.91
C GLN A 59 24.17 2.84 -8.78
N SER A 60 25.05 2.49 -7.83
CA SER A 60 24.67 1.61 -6.71
C SER A 60 23.56 2.23 -5.85
N ALA A 61 23.73 3.49 -5.46
CA ALA A 61 22.76 4.23 -4.66
C ALA A 61 21.43 4.44 -5.42
N CYS A 62 21.48 4.80 -6.71
CA CYS A 62 20.30 4.94 -7.56
C CYS A 62 19.52 3.63 -7.72
N MET A 63 20.22 2.49 -7.93
CA MET A 63 19.58 1.18 -8.03
C MET A 63 18.90 0.77 -6.72
N LYS A 64 19.59 0.94 -5.59
CA LYS A 64 19.06 0.67 -4.27
C LYS A 64 17.84 1.53 -3.97
N LEU A 65 17.95 2.85 -4.19
CA LEU A 65 16.85 3.80 -4.00
C LEU A 65 15.62 3.43 -4.82
N SER A 66 15.81 3.14 -6.11
CA SER A 66 14.73 2.75 -7.03
C SER A 66 14.05 1.44 -6.59
N SER A 67 14.86 0.44 -6.23
CA SER A 67 14.38 -0.87 -5.80
C SER A 67 13.57 -0.79 -4.51
N GLU A 68 14.10 -0.14 -3.47
CA GLU A 68 13.43 0.00 -2.18
C GLU A 68 12.16 0.86 -2.30
N THR A 69 12.20 1.95 -3.08
CA THR A 69 11.01 2.76 -3.36
C THR A 69 9.92 1.97 -4.08
N GLY A 70 10.30 1.18 -5.10
CA GLY A 70 9.36 0.33 -5.83
C GLY A 70 8.73 -0.76 -4.96
N LYS A 71 9.51 -1.39 -4.08
CA LYS A 71 9.01 -2.36 -3.10
C LYS A 71 8.05 -1.70 -2.10
N ALA A 72 8.39 -0.52 -1.59
CA ALA A 72 7.51 0.23 -0.68
C ALA A 72 6.14 0.50 -1.32
N LEU A 73 6.11 1.06 -2.53
CA LEU A 73 4.87 1.34 -3.27
C LEU A 73 4.05 0.06 -3.54
N LYS A 74 4.72 -1.04 -3.89
CA LYS A 74 4.08 -2.33 -4.10
C LYS A 74 3.44 -2.86 -2.81
N GLU A 75 4.17 -2.82 -1.70
CA GLU A 75 3.67 -3.28 -0.39
C GLU A 75 2.52 -2.41 0.13
N LEU A 76 2.58 -1.09 -0.05
CA LEU A 76 1.48 -0.18 0.26
C LEU A 76 0.23 -0.52 -0.56
N SER A 77 0.39 -0.74 -1.87
CA SER A 77 -0.72 -1.13 -2.75
C SER A 77 -1.35 -2.47 -2.33
N VAL A 78 -0.54 -3.48 -2.02
CA VAL A 78 -1.01 -4.77 -1.51
C VAL A 78 -1.74 -4.61 -0.17
N GLY A 79 -1.18 -3.81 0.75
CA GLY A 79 -1.78 -3.50 2.05
C GLY A 79 -3.14 -2.82 1.90
N MET A 80 -3.23 -1.76 1.10
CA MET A 80 -4.48 -1.06 0.79
C MET A 80 -5.53 -1.98 0.17
N LYS A 81 -5.16 -2.79 -0.84
CA LYS A 81 -6.08 -3.75 -1.48
C LYS A 81 -6.62 -4.76 -0.48
N LYS A 82 -5.81 -5.18 0.49
CA LYS A 82 -6.19 -6.12 1.55
C LYS A 82 -6.80 -5.45 2.78
N MET A 83 -6.85 -4.11 2.83
CA MET A 83 -7.20 -3.32 4.02
C MET A 83 -6.43 -3.76 5.26
N ARG A 84 -5.13 -3.94 5.08
CA ARG A 84 -4.19 -4.33 6.14
C ARG A 84 -3.00 -3.39 6.15
N ARG A 85 -2.44 -3.17 7.34
CA ARG A 85 -1.16 -2.49 7.49
C ARG A 85 -0.04 -3.37 6.94
N SER A 86 0.93 -2.77 6.27
CA SER A 86 2.13 -3.47 5.78
C SER A 86 3.37 -2.93 6.49
N PRO A 87 3.87 -3.59 7.55
CA PRO A 87 5.13 -3.20 8.20
C PRO A 87 6.32 -3.24 7.23
N SER A 88 6.28 -4.13 6.25
CA SER A 88 7.30 -4.24 5.19
C SER A 88 7.40 -2.96 4.36
N ALA A 89 6.28 -2.27 4.11
CA ALA A 89 6.31 -1.00 3.40
C ALA A 89 7.17 0.04 4.14
N ASN A 90 7.05 0.11 5.47
CA ASN A 90 7.80 1.08 6.28
C ASN A 90 9.30 0.79 6.28
N ALA A 91 9.68 -0.48 6.40
CA ALA A 91 11.07 -0.90 6.27
C ALA A 91 11.66 -0.46 4.91
N HIS A 92 10.92 -0.65 3.82
CA HIS A 92 11.36 -0.21 2.49
C HIS A 92 11.41 1.33 2.35
N ILE A 93 10.50 2.08 2.99
CA ILE A 93 10.57 3.55 3.05
C ILE A 93 11.83 4.01 3.80
N ASP A 94 12.16 3.42 4.94
CA ASP A 94 13.34 3.78 5.72
C ASP A 94 14.64 3.46 4.96
N LEU A 95 14.68 2.30 4.28
CA LEU A 95 15.80 1.93 3.40
C LEU A 95 15.92 2.87 2.19
N SER A 96 14.79 3.28 1.61
CA SER A 96 14.73 4.27 0.53
C SER A 96 15.25 5.64 1.01
N LYS A 97 14.83 6.12 2.18
CA LYS A 97 15.35 7.35 2.80
C LYS A 97 16.86 7.30 3.01
N ALA A 98 17.36 6.21 3.58
CA ALA A 98 18.79 6.02 3.78
C ALA A 98 19.56 6.06 2.44
N ALA A 99 19.07 5.37 1.42
CA ALA A 99 19.66 5.40 0.08
C ALA A 99 19.57 6.78 -0.58
N ALA A 100 18.51 7.55 -0.33
CA ALA A 100 18.38 8.93 -0.82
C ALA A 100 19.40 9.87 -0.16
N GLN A 101 19.66 9.69 1.15
CA GLN A 101 20.70 10.47 1.84
C GLN A 101 22.10 10.08 1.37
N GLU A 102 22.35 8.79 1.12
CA GLU A 102 23.59 8.31 0.48
C GLU A 102 23.76 8.90 -0.93
N LEU A 103 22.70 8.92 -1.74
CA LEU A 103 22.76 9.53 -3.07
C LEU A 103 23.00 11.05 -2.99
N LYS A 104 22.34 11.75 -2.05
CA LYS A 104 22.58 13.19 -1.80
C LYS A 104 24.01 13.45 -1.34
N SER A 105 24.56 12.61 -0.46
CA SER A 105 25.93 12.76 0.00
C SER A 105 26.90 12.49 -1.14
N LEU A 106 26.67 11.49 -2.00
CA LEU A 106 27.47 11.26 -3.19
C LEU A 106 27.42 12.43 -4.17
N LEU A 107 26.25 13.04 -4.39
CA LEU A 107 26.11 14.24 -5.22
C LEU A 107 26.76 15.48 -4.59
N GLY A 108 26.72 15.59 -3.26
CA GLY A 108 27.26 16.73 -2.50
C GLY A 108 28.76 16.65 -2.25
N SER A 109 29.29 15.44 -1.97
CA SER A 109 30.72 15.15 -1.87
C SER A 109 31.38 15.12 -3.25
N ALA A 110 30.57 15.06 -4.31
CA ALA A 110 30.97 15.13 -5.70
C ALA A 110 30.41 16.37 -6.39
N PHE A 111 30.41 17.54 -5.74
CA PHE A 111 30.33 18.77 -6.51
C PHE A 111 31.65 18.96 -7.31
N TRP A 112 31.81 18.25 -8.43
CA TRP A 112 32.52 18.73 -9.63
C TRP A 112 33.92 19.33 -9.44
N GLY A 113 34.85 18.65 -8.77
CA GLY A 113 36.23 19.14 -8.70
C GLY A 113 36.90 19.28 -10.08
N ASP A 114 36.63 18.32 -10.98
CA ASP A 114 37.28 18.22 -12.30
C ASP A 114 36.32 17.96 -13.48
N LEU A 115 35.02 17.74 -13.24
CA LEU A 115 34.05 17.40 -14.30
C LEU A 115 33.31 18.65 -14.80
N ASN A 116 33.12 18.76 -16.11
CA ASN A 116 32.39 19.87 -16.73
C ASN A 116 30.92 19.87 -16.32
N LEU A 117 30.36 21.04 -15.96
CA LEU A 117 28.95 21.25 -15.56
C LEU A 117 27.95 20.55 -16.51
N LEU A 118 28.27 20.46 -17.79
CA LEU A 118 27.40 19.85 -18.79
C LEU A 118 27.35 18.31 -18.71
N GLU A 119 28.41 17.67 -18.20
CA GLU A 119 28.57 16.20 -18.22
C GLU A 119 27.95 15.50 -16.99
N VAL A 120 27.81 16.19 -15.85
CA VAL A 120 27.18 15.62 -14.64
C VAL A 120 25.75 16.12 -14.44
N LEU A 121 25.32 17.16 -15.16
CA LEU A 121 23.97 17.71 -15.10
C LEU A 121 22.92 16.63 -15.42
N PRO A 122 23.12 15.80 -16.46
CA PRO A 122 22.39 14.55 -16.67
C PRO A 122 22.20 13.66 -15.44
N CYS A 123 23.31 13.26 -14.80
CA CYS A 123 23.29 12.37 -13.63
C CYS A 123 22.61 13.04 -12.44
N ALA A 124 22.88 14.33 -12.22
CA ALA A 124 22.24 15.12 -11.16
C ALA A 124 20.73 15.23 -11.37
N THR A 125 20.28 15.39 -12.62
CA THR A 125 18.85 15.45 -12.97
C THR A 125 18.16 14.12 -12.69
N VAL A 126 18.75 13.00 -13.15
CA VAL A 126 18.24 11.65 -12.89
C VAL A 126 18.18 11.36 -11.39
N ALA A 127 19.26 11.68 -10.65
CA ALA A 127 19.33 11.46 -9.22
C ALA A 127 18.30 12.32 -8.45
N SER A 128 18.11 13.58 -8.85
CA SER A 128 17.10 14.48 -8.26
C SER A 128 15.69 13.96 -8.48
N LEU A 129 15.37 13.51 -9.69
CA LEU A 129 14.06 12.90 -9.99
C LEU A 129 13.83 11.62 -9.16
N LEU A 130 14.84 10.77 -8.99
CA LEU A 130 14.75 9.59 -8.14
C LEU A 130 14.50 9.93 -6.67
N ILE A 131 15.18 10.95 -6.15
CA ILE A 131 14.95 11.47 -4.79
C ILE A 131 13.51 11.99 -4.66
N ASP A 132 13.02 12.74 -5.63
CA ASP A 132 11.65 13.26 -5.62
C ASP A 132 10.59 12.14 -5.68
N ILE A 133 10.86 11.06 -6.42
CA ILE A 133 10.01 9.87 -6.46
C ILE A 133 10.00 9.17 -5.09
N ALA A 134 11.15 9.05 -4.43
CA ALA A 134 11.26 8.49 -3.08
C ALA A 134 10.50 9.33 -2.04
N THR A 135 10.65 10.66 -2.07
CA THR A 135 9.86 11.57 -1.24
C THR A 135 8.37 11.45 -1.53
N CYS A 136 7.99 11.26 -2.79
CA CYS A 136 6.59 11.02 -3.13
C CYS A 136 6.07 9.69 -2.54
N ALA A 137 6.87 8.64 -2.54
CA ALA A 137 6.52 7.36 -1.92
C ALA A 137 6.35 7.47 -0.40
N GLU A 138 7.20 8.26 0.28
CA GLU A 138 7.05 8.61 1.69
C GLU A 138 5.71 9.31 1.97
N ASN A 139 5.39 10.36 1.22
CA ASN A 139 4.12 11.08 1.37
C ASN A 139 2.90 10.17 1.13
N ILE A 140 3.00 9.23 0.17
CA ILE A 140 1.97 8.22 -0.06
C ILE A 140 1.88 7.29 1.15
N ALA A 141 3.00 6.83 1.71
CA ALA A 141 3.02 5.96 2.89
C ALA A 141 2.33 6.63 4.10
N GLU A 142 2.64 7.91 4.36
CA GLU A 142 1.99 8.69 5.41
C GLU A 142 0.48 8.80 5.20
N ALA A 143 0.05 9.14 3.97
CA ALA A 143 -1.36 9.21 3.64
C ALA A 143 -2.07 7.85 3.76
N VAL A 144 -1.38 6.74 3.46
CA VAL A 144 -1.89 5.38 3.66
C VAL A 144 -1.94 5.01 5.15
N HIS A 145 -1.02 5.49 5.98
CA HIS A 145 -1.08 5.29 7.43
C HIS A 145 -2.26 6.03 8.07
N GLU A 146 -2.48 7.28 7.68
CA GLU A 146 -3.67 8.05 8.07
C GLU A 146 -4.95 7.29 7.65
N LEU A 147 -5.00 6.79 6.41
CA LEU A 147 -6.13 5.99 5.93
C LEU A 147 -6.33 4.72 6.78
N ALA A 148 -5.26 3.99 7.03
CA ALA A 148 -5.28 2.74 7.78
C ALA A 148 -5.77 2.95 9.23
N SER A 149 -5.48 4.13 9.80
CA SER A 149 -5.98 4.55 11.11
C SER A 149 -7.48 4.85 11.08
N LEU A 150 -7.93 5.64 10.09
CA LEU A 150 -9.34 6.04 9.96
C LEU A 150 -10.26 4.88 9.54
N ALA A 151 -9.73 3.88 8.84
CA ALA A 151 -10.48 2.73 8.32
C ALA A 151 -10.20 1.43 9.08
N ASP A 152 -9.59 1.49 10.27
CA ASP A 152 -9.31 0.33 11.14
C ASP A 152 -8.65 -0.87 10.42
N PHE A 153 -7.60 -0.60 9.63
CA PHE A 153 -6.89 -1.67 8.90
C PHE A 153 -6.30 -2.68 9.88
N LYS A 154 -6.53 -3.98 9.65
CA LYS A 154 -5.97 -5.02 10.52
C LYS A 154 -4.44 -5.11 10.38
N SER A 155 -3.74 -5.39 11.48
CA SER A 155 -2.33 -5.81 11.43
C SER A 155 -2.22 -7.16 10.69
N ALA A 156 -1.08 -7.40 10.04
CA ALA A 156 -0.84 -8.66 9.34
C ALA A 156 -0.77 -9.86 10.30
N ASP A 157 -0.43 -9.62 11.58
CA ASP A 157 -0.52 -10.59 12.67
C ASP A 157 -1.88 -10.50 13.35
N GLY A 158 -2.76 -11.44 13.01
CA GLY A 158 -3.91 -11.74 13.84
C GLY A 158 -3.51 -12.78 14.88
N VAL A 159 -3.28 -12.35 16.12
CA VAL A 159 -3.59 -13.22 17.26
C VAL A 159 -5.09 -13.49 17.16
N VAL A 160 -5.44 -14.76 16.98
CA VAL A 160 -6.80 -15.25 17.18
C VAL A 160 -7.11 -15.04 18.67
N THR A 161 -7.77 -13.95 19.02
CA THR A 161 -8.59 -13.94 20.24
C THR A 161 -9.73 -14.90 19.98
N SER A 162 -9.52 -16.15 20.37
CA SER A 162 -10.53 -17.18 20.44
C SER A 162 -11.56 -16.70 21.46
N GLU A 163 -12.68 -16.15 21.01
CA GLU A 163 -13.85 -16.00 21.86
C GLU A 163 -14.32 -17.41 22.22
N LYS A 164 -14.26 -17.70 23.52
CA LYS A 164 -14.73 -18.92 24.18
C LYS A 164 -16.21 -19.15 23.83
N PRO A 165 -16.63 -20.37 23.42
CA PRO A 165 -18.05 -20.65 23.23
C PRO A 165 -18.80 -20.54 24.56
N PRO A 166 -20.05 -20.07 24.59
CA PRO A 166 -20.85 -20.06 25.81
C PRO A 166 -21.07 -21.49 26.30
N ALA A 167 -20.90 -21.68 27.61
CA ALA A 167 -21.22 -22.93 28.28
C ALA A 167 -22.73 -23.21 28.16
N GLU A 168 -23.05 -24.41 27.71
CA GLU A 168 -24.39 -24.98 27.68
C GLU A 168 -24.75 -25.40 29.11
N GLU A 169 -25.52 -24.57 29.82
CA GLU A 169 -26.22 -24.97 31.05
C GLU A 169 -27.46 -25.79 30.66
N LEU A 170 -27.43 -27.09 30.94
CA LEU A 170 -28.62 -27.92 31.05
C LEU A 170 -29.41 -27.54 32.31
N PRO A 171 -30.74 -27.36 32.22
CA PRO A 171 -31.62 -27.62 33.35
C PRO A 171 -32.33 -28.96 33.19
N ALA A 172 -32.44 -29.66 34.33
CA ALA A 172 -33.04 -30.97 34.46
C ALA A 172 -34.58 -30.95 34.41
N LYS A 173 -35.11 -32.00 33.77
CA LYS A 173 -36.38 -32.72 34.01
C LYS A 173 -37.71 -31.95 34.10
N LEU A 174 -38.59 -32.24 33.14
CA LEU A 174 -39.96 -32.68 33.44
C LEU A 174 -40.32 -33.90 32.58
N GLN A 175 -40.66 -35.00 33.23
CA GLN A 175 -41.39 -36.12 32.63
C GLN A 175 -42.88 -35.79 32.66
N VAL A 176 -43.56 -35.91 31.53
CA VAL A 176 -44.99 -36.22 31.47
C VAL A 176 -45.19 -37.24 30.35
N THR A 177 -45.77 -38.37 30.73
CA THR A 177 -46.25 -39.48 29.92
C THR A 177 -47.45 -39.07 29.06
N ASP A 178 -47.56 -39.53 27.82
CA ASP A 178 -48.72 -40.32 27.41
C ASP A 178 -48.57 -40.99 26.01
N VAL A 179 -49.03 -42.25 26.01
CA VAL A 179 -49.57 -43.11 24.95
C VAL A 179 -49.13 -42.93 23.49
N ASN A 180 -48.38 -43.93 23.03
CA ASN A 180 -48.22 -44.35 21.64
C ASN A 180 -49.54 -44.97 21.14
N ASP A 181 -50.24 -44.29 20.23
CA ASP A 181 -51.26 -44.92 19.37
C ASP A 181 -50.84 -44.85 17.90
N GLN A 182 -51.11 -45.96 17.24
CA GLN A 182 -50.59 -46.42 15.97
C GLN A 182 -51.55 -45.98 14.85
N SER A 183 -51.14 -45.10 13.94
CA SER A 183 -51.64 -45.13 12.55
C SER A 183 -50.74 -44.35 11.58
N ARG A 184 -50.32 -45.07 10.54
CA ARG A 184 -49.65 -44.61 9.30
C ARG A 184 -50.72 -44.56 8.19
N PRO A 185 -50.46 -44.12 6.93
CA PRO A 185 -49.54 -43.12 6.36
C PRO A 185 -50.29 -42.01 5.59
N GLU A 186 -49.60 -41.04 4.98
CA GLU A 186 -49.74 -40.79 3.53
C GLU A 186 -48.61 -39.89 2.97
N HIS A 187 -48.13 -40.29 1.79
CA HIS A 187 -47.10 -39.63 0.99
C HIS A 187 -47.75 -38.58 0.08
N ALA A 188 -47.16 -37.38 -0.03
CA ALA A 188 -47.06 -36.67 -1.31
C ALA A 188 -46.02 -35.54 -1.22
N VAL A 189 -44.87 -35.79 -1.83
CA VAL A 189 -44.00 -34.76 -2.41
C VAL A 189 -44.69 -34.30 -3.71
N VAL A 190 -44.71 -33.00 -4.02
CA VAL A 190 -44.33 -32.44 -5.33
C VAL A 190 -44.30 -30.89 -5.27
N VAL A 191 -43.16 -30.40 -5.75
CA VAL A 191 -42.70 -29.05 -6.07
C VAL A 191 -43.65 -28.27 -6.99
N ILE A 192 -43.80 -26.96 -6.78
CA ILE A 192 -44.15 -26.00 -7.86
C ILE A 192 -43.38 -24.68 -7.68
N SER A 193 -42.56 -24.40 -8.71
CA SER A 193 -42.05 -23.14 -9.29
C SER A 193 -41.37 -22.06 -8.43
#